data_AF-A0AAV5SIX5-F1
#
_entry.id   AF-A0AAV5SIX5-F1
#
_cell.length_a   1.000
_cell.length_b   1.000
_cell.length_c   1.000
_cell.angle_alpha   90.00
_cell.angle_beta   90.00
_cell.angle_gamma   90.00
#
_symmetry.space_group_name_H-M   'P 1'
#
loop_
_entity.id
_entity.type
_entity.pdbx_description
1 polymer ?
#
loop_
_entity_poly.entity_id
_entity_poly.type
_entity_poly.pdbx_seq_one_letter_code
_entity_poly.pdbx_strand_id
1 'polypeptide(L)'
;ITRLIHDTSCAISLLLNSLLIVLIFTKTPKELRSYSILLFNFAIIELTTEISCLYIFNRILVADGFDLNAITGPCRLTGSPKLCFVAYVVMMHGHSHYCVLLAFGFCYRFDVL
;
A
#
# COMPACT_ATOMS: atom_id res chain seq x y z
N ILE A 1 -0.13 21.76 -0.70
CA ILE A 1 0.02 21.12 -2.04
C ILE A 1 0.44 19.67 -1.90
N THR A 2 1.62 19.36 -1.33
CA THR A 2 2.10 17.96 -1.14
C THR A 2 1.08 17.03 -0.47
N ARG A 3 0.43 17.50 0.61
CA ARG A 3 -0.59 16.71 1.31
C ARG A 3 -1.85 16.45 0.47
N LEU A 4 -2.27 17.43 -0.35
CA LEU A 4 -3.42 17.26 -1.23
C LEU A 4 -3.12 16.19 -2.28
N ILE A 5 -1.95 16.28 -2.93
CA ILE A 5 -1.50 15.31 -3.93
C ILE A 5 -1.43 13.91 -3.33
N HIS A 6 -0.82 13.80 -2.15
CA HIS A 6 -0.74 12.56 -1.38
C HIS A 6 -2.13 11.96 -1.13
N ASP A 7 -3.04 12.72 -0.51
CA ASP A 7 -4.37 12.22 -0.15
C ASP A 7 -5.19 11.83 -1.39
N THR A 8 -5.07 12.57 -2.49
CA THR A 8 -5.72 12.20 -3.77
C THR A 8 -5.12 10.94 -4.39
N SER A 9 -3.80 10.76 -4.31
CA SER A 9 -3.13 9.55 -4.81
C SER A 9 -3.61 8.33 -4.04
N CYS A 10 -3.62 8.40 -2.71
CA CYS A 10 -4.09 7.32 -1.85
C CYS A 10 -5.56 6.97 -2.09
N ALA A 11 -6.41 7.99 -2.29
CA ALA A 11 -7.82 7.78 -2.61
C ALA A 11 -8.01 7.06 -3.96
N ILE A 12 -7.24 7.44 -4.98
CA ILE A 12 -7.27 6.78 -6.29
C ILE A 12 -6.77 5.34 -6.16
N SER A 13 -5.67 5.10 -5.46
CA SER A 13 -5.14 3.75 -5.21
C SER A 13 -6.18 2.86 -4.52
N LEU A 14 -6.88 3.38 -3.50
CA LEU A 14 -7.95 2.66 -2.79
C LEU A 14 -9.08 2.24 -3.74
N LEU A 15 -9.55 3.17 -4.58
CA LEU A 15 -10.63 2.90 -5.53
C LEU A 15 -10.22 1.85 -6.56
N LEU A 16 -9.02 1.97 -7.12
CA LEU A 16 -8.52 1.05 -8.15
C LEU A 16 -8.26 -0.35 -7.58
N ASN A 17 -7.67 -0.46 -6.39
CA ASN A 17 -7.43 -1.76 -5.75
C ASN A 17 -8.75 -2.42 -5.32
N SER A 18 -9.75 -1.65 -4.88
CA SER A 18 -11.09 -2.16 -4.61
C SER A 18 -11.76 -2.70 -5.89
N LEU A 19 -11.64 -1.95 -6.99
CA LEU A 19 -12.13 -2.39 -8.31
C LEU A 19 -11.41 -3.67 -8.77
N LEU A 20 -10.10 -3.76 -8.57
CA LEU A 20 -9.30 -4.95 -8.89
C LEU A 20 -9.83 -6.19 -8.17
N ILE A 21 -10.17 -6.07 -6.88
CA ILE A 21 -10.78 -7.16 -6.12
C ILE A 21 -12.12 -7.58 -6.75
N VAL A 22 -12.97 -6.63 -7.11
CA VAL A 22 -14.25 -6.93 -7.78
C VAL A 22 -14.03 -7.65 -9.11
N LEU A 23 -13.07 -7.22 -9.91
CA LEU A 23 -12.72 -7.87 -11.18
C LEU A 23 -12.17 -9.28 -10.99
N ILE A 24 -11.35 -9.48 -9.95
CA ILE A 24 -10.82 -10.81 -9.59
C ILE A 24 -11.98 -11.79 -9.33
N PHE A 25 -12.99 -11.39 -8.55
CA PHE A 25 -14.12 -12.26 -8.26
C PHE A 25 -15.10 -12.44 -9.44
N THR A 26 -15.25 -11.43 -10.31
CA THR A 26 -16.29 -11.45 -11.35
C THR A 26 -15.81 -11.92 -12.72
N LYS A 27 -14.52 -11.80 -13.03
CA LYS A 27 -13.99 -11.97 -14.40
C LYS A 27 -12.83 -12.96 -14.52
N THR A 28 -12.29 -13.49 -13.43
CA THR A 28 -11.11 -14.39 -13.52
C THR A 28 -11.49 -15.76 -14.12
N PRO A 29 -10.88 -16.17 -15.25
CA PRO A 29 -11.05 -17.52 -15.81
C PRO A 29 -10.29 -18.57 -14.98
N LYS A 30 -10.76 -19.83 -15.00
CA LYS A 30 -10.21 -20.91 -14.14
C LYS A 30 -8.72 -21.19 -14.36
N GLU A 31 -8.20 -20.95 -15.56
CA GLU A 31 -6.80 -21.20 -15.90
C GLU A 31 -5.82 -20.20 -15.24
N LEU A 32 -6.31 -19.02 -14.86
CA LEU A 32 -5.51 -17.98 -14.19
C LEU A 32 -5.72 -17.96 -12.67
N ARG A 33 -6.27 -19.03 -12.08
CA ARG A 33 -6.66 -19.06 -10.67
C ARG A 33 -5.47 -18.83 -9.72
N SER A 34 -4.30 -19.40 -10.01
CA SER A 34 -3.10 -19.21 -9.19
C SER A 34 -2.61 -17.76 -9.21
N TYR A 35 -2.61 -17.14 -10.39
CA TYR A 35 -2.23 -15.74 -10.56
C TYR A 35 -3.26 -14.78 -9.93
N SER A 36 -4.54 -15.14 -9.97
CA SER A 36 -5.62 -14.39 -9.34
C SER A 36 -5.48 -14.31 -7.82
N ILE A 37 -5.02 -15.38 -7.16
CA ILE A 37 -4.75 -15.38 -5.71
C ILE A 37 -3.60 -14.41 -5.38
N LEU A 38 -2.56 -14.38 -6.21
CA LEU A 38 -1.45 -13.43 -6.06
C LEU A 38 -1.92 -11.99 -6.21
N LEU A 39 -2.70 -11.68 -7.25
CA LEU A 39 -3.29 -10.37 -7.47
C LEU A 39 -4.25 -9.96 -6.34
N PHE A 40 -4.98 -10.92 -5.78
CA PHE A 40 -5.87 -10.66 -4.65
C PHE A 40 -5.08 -10.31 -3.38
N ASN A 41 -3.99 -11.05 -3.11
CA ASN A 41 -3.09 -10.73 -2.01
C ASN A 41 -2.48 -9.33 -2.16
N PHE A 42 -2.02 -9.02 -3.38
CA PHE A 42 -1.50 -7.69 -3.73
C PHE A 42 -2.53 -6.59 -3.46
N ALA A 43 -3.77 -6.76 -3.92
CA ALA A 43 -4.83 -5.78 -3.71
C ALA A 43 -5.14 -5.58 -2.21
N ILE A 44 -5.13 -6.64 -1.39
CA ILE A 44 -5.32 -6.51 0.06
C ILE A 44 -4.17 -5.71 0.68
N ILE A 45 -2.92 -6.06 0.37
CA ILE A 45 -1.75 -5.37 0.93
C ILE A 45 -1.78 -3.89 0.56
N GLU A 46 -2.06 -3.57 -0.71
CA GLU A 46 -2.21 -2.19 -1.18
C GLU A 46 -3.33 -1.44 -0.45
N LEU A 47 -4.52 -2.04 -0.30
CA LEU A 47 -5.61 -1.41 0.46
C LEU A 47 -5.19 -1.12 1.91
N THR A 48 -4.56 -2.07 2.57
CA THR A 48 -4.14 -1.91 3.98
C THR A 48 -3.06 -0.83 4.11
N THR A 49 -2.17 -0.75 3.13
CA THR A 49 -1.10 0.24 3.04
C THR A 49 -1.66 1.63 2.83
N GLU A 50 -2.60 1.80 1.90
CA GLU A 50 -3.20 3.09 1.57
C GLU A 50 -4.14 3.61 2.67
N ILE A 51 -4.85 2.71 3.37
CA ILE A 51 -5.59 3.09 4.59
C ILE A 51 -4.64 3.61 5.66
N SER A 52 -3.52 2.92 5.87
CA SER A 52 -2.48 3.35 6.81
C SER A 52 -1.87 4.68 6.37
N CYS A 53 -1.65 4.87 5.08
CA CYS A 53 -1.13 6.09 4.45
C CYS A 53 -2.08 7.29 4.64
N LEU A 54 -3.40 7.12 4.49
CA LEU A 54 -4.37 8.17 4.81
C LEU A 54 -4.42 8.48 6.31
N TYR A 55 -4.20 7.47 7.14
CA TYR A 55 -4.20 7.62 8.60
C TYR A 55 -2.94 8.33 9.12
N ILE A 56 -1.81 8.19 8.43
CA ILE A 56 -0.53 8.81 8.77
C ILE A 56 0.10 9.55 7.59
N PHE A 57 0.41 10.82 7.78
CA PHE A 57 1.23 11.59 6.84
C PHE A 57 2.69 11.60 7.33
N ASN A 58 3.54 10.75 6.74
CA ASN A 58 4.97 10.70 7.04
C ASN A 58 5.75 11.71 6.18
N ARG A 59 6.58 12.53 6.81
CA ARG A 59 7.50 13.45 6.12
C ARG A 59 8.93 13.14 6.53
N ILE A 60 9.77 12.84 5.54
CA ILE A 60 11.22 12.67 5.73
C ILE A 60 11.87 14.04 5.57
N LEU A 61 12.64 14.47 6.58
CA LEU A 61 13.47 15.66 6.53
C LEU A 61 14.92 15.20 6.62
N VAL A 62 15.67 15.41 5.54
CA VAL A 62 17.10 15.11 5.48
C VAL A 62 17.87 16.32 5.99
N ALA A 63 18.68 16.13 7.02
CA ALA A 63 19.63 17.11 7.53
C ALA A 63 21.07 16.57 7.38
N ASP A 64 22.08 17.42 7.55
CA ASP A 64 23.48 17.01 7.41
C ASP A 64 23.85 15.92 8.43
N GLY A 65 23.88 14.67 7.97
CA GLY A 65 24.28 13.48 8.74
C GLY A 65 23.15 12.71 9.43
N PHE A 66 21.88 13.11 9.30
CA PHE A 66 20.75 12.36 9.86
C PHE A 66 19.42 12.61 9.15
N ASP A 67 18.57 11.58 9.13
CA ASP A 67 17.20 11.65 8.60
C ASP A 67 16.19 11.73 9.74
N LEU A 68 15.33 12.75 9.72
CA LEU A 68 14.20 12.88 10.63
C LEU A 68 12.91 12.44 9.95
N ASN A 69 12.26 11.42 10.51
CA ASN A 69 10.92 11.02 10.13
C ASN A 69 9.87 11.68 11.03
N ALA A 70 9.13 12.63 10.47
CA ALA A 70 8.04 13.31 11.15
C ALA A 70 6.69 12.68 10.79
N ILE A 71 6.10 11.95 11.73
CA ILE A 71 4.75 11.37 11.58
C ILE A 71 3.69 12.40 12.00
N THR A 72 2.81 12.73 11.07
CA THR A 72 1.68 13.66 11.25
C THR A 72 0.39 13.02 10.74
N GLY A 73 -0.74 13.72 10.80
CA GLY A 73 -2.01 13.24 10.25
C GLY A 73 -3.05 12.81 11.30
N PRO A 74 -4.16 12.18 10.85
CA PRO A 74 -5.29 11.77 11.68
C PRO A 74 -4.93 10.89 12.88
N CYS A 75 -3.84 10.12 12.81
CA CYS A 75 -3.39 9.29 13.92
C CYS A 75 -3.20 10.08 15.24
N ARG A 76 -2.84 11.37 15.17
CA ARG A 76 -2.70 12.24 16.36
C ARG A 76 -4.01 12.47 17.09
N LEU A 77 -5.15 12.41 16.40
CA LEU A 77 -6.48 12.59 17.00
C LEU A 77 -6.81 11.48 18.01
N THR A 78 -6.16 10.32 17.90
CA THR A 78 -6.35 9.21 18.86
C THR A 78 -5.59 9.39 20.17
N GLY A 79 -4.68 10.37 20.25
CA GLY A 79 -3.86 10.62 21.44
C GLY A 79 -2.80 9.55 21.75
N SER A 80 -2.74 8.45 21.00
CA SER A 80 -1.82 7.33 21.24
C SER A 80 -0.65 7.33 20.24
N PRO A 81 0.59 7.59 20.67
CA PRO A 81 1.76 7.57 19.78
C PRO A 81 2.08 6.17 19.26
N LYS A 82 1.68 5.12 20.01
CA LYS A 82 1.87 3.72 19.60
C LYS A 82 1.07 3.39 18.34
N LEU A 83 -0.17 3.89 18.23
CA LEU A 83 -1.00 3.64 17.06
C LEU A 83 -0.44 4.32 15.80
N CYS A 84 0.05 5.56 15.92
CA CYS A 84 0.76 6.23 14.84
C CYS A 84 1.99 5.44 14.37
N PHE A 85 2.77 4.91 15.31
CA PHE A 85 3.96 4.12 14.98
C PHE A 85 3.61 2.78 14.32
N VAL A 86 2.59 2.07 14.81
CA VAL A 86 2.13 0.82 14.18
C VAL A 86 1.64 1.07 12.76
N ALA A 87 0.83 2.10 12.53
CA ALA A 87 0.37 2.46 11.19
C ALA A 87 1.54 2.82 10.26
N TYR A 88 2.57 3.50 10.77
CA TYR A 88 3.80 3.75 10.03
C TYR A 88 4.52 2.47 9.63
N VAL A 89 4.70 1.52 10.55
CA VAL A 89 5.34 0.24 10.25
C VAL A 89 4.53 -0.55 9.21
N VAL A 90 3.20 -0.57 9.32
CA VAL A 90 2.32 -1.23 8.34
C VAL A 90 2.48 -0.61 6.96
N MET A 91 2.49 0.72 6.86
CA MET A 91 2.68 1.43 5.60
C MET A 91 4.04 1.07 4.95
N MET A 92 5.13 1.12 5.73
CA MET A 92 6.48 0.81 5.22
C MET A 92 6.64 -0.66 4.83
N HIS A 93 6.03 -1.57 5.60
CA HIS A 93 6.03 -2.99 5.29
C HIS A 93 5.27 -3.28 4.00
N GLY A 94 4.08 -2.67 3.84
CA GLY A 94 3.27 -2.80 2.65
C GLY A 94 4.00 -2.34 1.38
N HIS A 95 4.67 -1.19 1.44
CA HIS A 95 5.47 -0.68 0.32
C HIS A 95 6.62 -1.63 -0.06
N SER A 96 7.28 -2.23 0.92
CA SER A 96 8.33 -3.22 0.67
C SER A 96 7.76 -4.50 0.05
N HIS A 97 6.63 -4.97 0.58
CA HIS A 97 5.96 -6.18 0.13
C HIS A 97 5.44 -6.03 -1.32
N TYR A 98 4.95 -4.85 -1.69
CA TYR A 98 4.57 -4.50 -3.05
C TYR A 98 5.70 -4.73 -4.06
N CYS A 99 6.90 -4.24 -3.77
CA CYS A 99 8.07 -4.42 -4.64
C CYS A 99 8.42 -5.89 -4.87
N VAL A 100 8.35 -6.70 -3.80
CA VAL A 100 8.62 -8.15 -3.87
C VAL A 100 7.55 -8.86 -4.69
N LEU A 101 6.27 -8.55 -4.46
CA LEU A 101 5.15 -9.14 -5.20
C LEU A 101 5.17 -8.78 -6.68
N LEU A 102 5.55 -7.54 -7.03
CA LEU A 102 5.74 -7.14 -8.43
C LEU A 102 6.82 -7.98 -9.10
N ALA A 103 7.99 -8.12 -8.46
CA ALA A 103 9.07 -8.95 -8.99
C ALA A 103 8.61 -10.41 -9.19
N PHE A 104 7.88 -10.95 -8.21
CA PHE A 104 7.31 -12.29 -8.30
C PHE A 104 6.28 -12.40 -9.44
N GLY A 105 5.44 -11.38 -9.64
CA GLY A 105 4.48 -11.32 -10.75
C GLY A 105 5.16 -11.31 -12.13
N PHE A 106 6.30 -10.63 -12.26
CA PHE A 106 7.12 -10.70 -13.48
C PHE A 106 7.66 -12.11 -13.71
N CYS A 107 8.31 -12.72 -12.72
CA CYS A 107 8.84 -14.08 -12.83
C CYS A 107 7.74 -15.09 -13.20
N TYR A 108 6.59 -15.04 -12.52
CA TYR A 108 5.47 -15.92 -12.80
C TYR A 108 5.00 -15.82 -14.25
N ARG A 109 5.01 -14.61 -14.83
CA ARG A 109 4.62 -14.41 -16.22
C ARG A 109 5.67 -14.92 -17.21
N PHE A 110 6.95 -14.90 -16.87
CA PHE A 110 8.02 -15.45 -17.72
C PHE A 110 8.11 -16.98 -17.66
N ASP A 111 7.74 -17.60 -16.53
CA ASP A 111 7.84 -19.05 -16.35
C ASP A 111 6.58 -19.81 -16.84
N VAL A 112 5.40 -19.18 -16.81
CA VAL A 112 4.11 -19.84 -17.08
C VAL A 112 3.49 -19.43 -18.43
N LEU A 113 3.85 -18.26 -18.98
CA LEU A 113 3.30 -17.70 -20.23
C LEU A 113 4.36 -17.68 -21.33
#